data_AF-A0A646KPJ5-F1
#
_entry.id   AF-A0A646KPJ5-F1
#
_cell.length_a   1.000
_cell.length_b   1.000
_cell.length_c   1.000
_cell.angle_alpha   90.00
_cell.angle_beta   90.00
_cell.angle_gamma   90.00
#
_symmetry.space_group_name_H-M   'P 1'
#
loop_
_entity.id
_entity.type
_entity.pdbx_description
1 polymer ?
#
loop_
_entity_poly.entity_id
_entity_poly.type
_entity_poly.pdbx_seq_one_letter_code
_entity_poly.pdbx_strand_id
1 'polypeptide(L)' 'MTIDVLAEDLRPGDLLEFSTEHGTQILRLTFVERRIHGIKFMGRNHEGQLYSSGMQYGRPARCVQPWALAPARR' A
#
# COMPACT_ATOMS: atom_id res chain seq x y z
N MET A 1 11.45 4.09 4.32
CA MET A 1 10.68 4.92 5.27
C MET A 1 9.21 4.81 4.90
N THR A 2 8.33 4.64 5.88
CA THR A 2 6.88 4.58 5.68
C THR A 2 6.28 5.98 5.90
N ILE A 3 5.37 6.40 5.03
CA ILE A 3 4.66 7.68 5.12
C ILE A 3 3.15 7.44 5.06
N ASP A 4 2.38 8.32 5.67
CA ASP A 4 0.93 8.33 5.49
C ASP A 4 0.59 9.09 4.20
N VAL A 5 -0.14 8.44 3.30
CA VAL A 5 -0.74 9.03 2.10
C VAL A 5 -2.25 8.82 2.14
N LEU A 6 -3.02 9.56 1.34
CA LEU A 6 -4.44 9.24 1.21
C LEU A 6 -4.61 7.91 0.48
N ALA A 7 -5.60 7.12 0.89
CA ALA A 7 -5.90 5.84 0.24
C ALA A 7 -6.13 6.00 -1.27
N GLU A 8 -6.79 7.07 -1.70
CA GLU A 8 -7.06 7.39 -3.11
C GLU A 8 -5.83 7.68 -3.97
N ASP A 9 -4.70 8.02 -3.34
CA ASP A 9 -3.45 8.34 -4.02
C ASP A 9 -2.61 7.10 -4.33
N LEU A 10 -2.90 5.96 -3.68
CA LEU A 10 -2.22 4.70 -3.92
C LEU A 10 -2.52 4.13 -5.31
N ARG A 11 -1.50 3.55 -5.94
CA ARG A 11 -1.52 3.01 -7.29
C ARG A 11 -0.94 1.60 -7.34
N PRO A 12 -1.25 0.81 -8.39
CA PRO A 12 -0.52 -0.42 -8.66
C PRO A 12 0.99 -0.13 -8.75
N GLY A 13 1.79 -0.95 -8.06
CA GLY A 13 3.23 -0.80 -7.93
C GLY A 13 3.69 -0.24 -6.58
N ASP A 14 2.84 0.53 -5.89
CA ASP A 14 3.16 1.06 -4.56
C ASP A 14 3.25 -0.06 -3.52
N LEU A 15 4.02 0.20 -2.47
CA LEU A 15 4.16 -0.70 -1.34
C LEU A 15 3.27 -0.20 -0.20
N LEU A 16 2.31 -1.01 0.21
CA LEU A 16 1.39 -0.72 1.30
C LEU A 16 1.78 -1.54 2.53
N GLU A 17 2.01 -0.87 3.66
CA GLU A 17 2.12 -1.50 4.96
C GLU A 17 0.70 -1.84 5.46
N PHE A 18 0.46 -3.12 5.73
CA PHE A 18 -0.85 -3.67 6.05
C PHE A 18 -0.77 -4.57 7.29
N SER A 19 -1.48 -4.21 8.35
CA SER A 19 -1.52 -5.01 9.58
C SER A 19 -2.55 -6.13 9.48
N THR A 20 -2.09 -7.34 9.78
CA THR A 20 -2.89 -8.57 9.88
C THR A 20 -2.84 -9.12 11.30
N GLU A 21 -3.64 -10.14 11.60
CA GLU A 21 -3.59 -10.87 12.87
C GLU A 21 -2.22 -11.54 13.12
N HIS A 22 -1.48 -11.86 12.05
CA HIS A 22 -0.14 -12.44 12.11
C HIS A 22 0.98 -11.38 12.09
N GLY A 23 0.63 -10.10 12.21
CA GLY A 23 1.56 -8.98 12.19
C GLY A 23 1.48 -8.13 10.92
N THR A 24 2.44 -7.23 10.79
CA THR A 24 2.49 -6.26 9.68
C THR A 24 3.15 -6.85 8.44
N GLN A 25 2.46 -6.76 7.31
CA GLN A 25 2.91 -7.20 6.00
C GLN A 25 3.17 -5.99 5.10
N ILE A 26 4.16 -6.09 4.22
CA ILE A 26 4.36 -5.11 3.14
C ILE A 26 3.83 -5.73 1.85
N LEU A 27 2.82 -5.10 1.27
CA LEU A 27 2.15 -5.56 0.07
C LEU A 27 2.54 -4.69 -1.12
N ARG A 28 3.09 -5.29 -2.17
CA ARG A 28 3.18 -4.61 -3.47
C ARG A 28 1.82 -4.65 -4.13
N LEU A 29 1.21 -3.48 -4.31
CA LEU A 29 -0.11 -3.36 -4.92
C LEU A 29 -0.05 -3.82 -6.38
N THR A 30 -0.95 -4.71 -6.74
CA THR A 30 -1.14 -5.22 -8.10
C THR A 30 -2.40 -4.68 -8.73
N PHE A 31 -3.39 -4.30 -7.92
CA PHE A 31 -4.66 -3.78 -8.37
C PHE A 31 -5.22 -2.79 -7.36
N VAL A 32 -5.76 -1.68 -7.87
CA VAL A 32 -6.45 -0.65 -7.09
C VAL A 32 -7.75 -0.31 -7.80
N GLU A 33 -8.88 -0.55 -7.14
CA GLU A 33 -10.21 -0.30 -7.68
C GLU A 33 -10.94 0.70 -6.81
N ARG A 34 -11.32 1.82 -7.43
CA ARG A 34 -12.17 2.85 -6.82
C ARG A 34 -13.63 2.42 -6.94
N ARG A 35 -14.32 2.33 -5.81
CA ARG A 35 -15.73 1.95 -5.68
C ARG A 35 -16.54 3.13 -5.13
N ILE A 36 -17.87 3.02 -5.13
CA ILE A 36 -18.75 4.09 -4.62
C ILE A 36 -18.46 4.42 -3.14
N HIS A 37 -18.18 3.41 -2.31
CA HIS A 37 -18.02 3.58 -0.85
C HIS A 37 -16.57 3.42 -0.34
N GLY A 38 -15.57 3.46 -1.24
CA GLY A 38 -14.17 3.33 -0.85
C GLY A 38 -13.32 2.73 -1.96
N ILE A 39 -12.19 2.17 -1.57
CA ILE A 39 -11.16 1.66 -2.48
C ILE A 39 -10.83 0.23 -2.08
N LYS A 40 -10.75 -0.65 -3.07
CA LYS A 40 -10.25 -2.02 -2.89
C LYS A 40 -8.82 -2.10 -3.40
N PHE A 41 -7.95 -2.62 -2.55
CA PHE A 41 -6.55 -2.92 -2.85
C PHE A 41 -6.37 -4.43 -2.97
N MET A 42 -5.59 -4.87 -3.95
CA MET A 42 -5.04 -6.22 -3.99
C MET A 42 -3.54 -6.13 -4.21
N GLY A 43 -2.77 -6.92 -3.48
CA GLY A 43 -1.32 -6.90 -3.56
C GLY A 43 -0.71 -8.23 -3.15
N ARG A 44 0.59 -8.37 -3.37
CA ARG A 44 1.36 -9.54 -2.95
C ARG A 44 2.40 -9.15 -1.93
N ASN A 45 2.60 -9.99 -0.91
CA ASN A 45 3.75 -9.85 -0.01
C ASN A 45 5.03 -10.35 -0.69
N HIS A 46 6.15 -10.32 0.04
CA HIS A 46 7.45 -10.76 -0.46
C HIS A 46 7.51 -12.26 -0.79
N GLU A 47 6.68 -13.09 -0.13
CA GLU A 47 6.54 -14.53 -0.41
C GLU A 47 5.63 -14.81 -1.61
N GLY A 48 5.05 -13.78 -2.23
CA GLY A 48 4.15 -13.90 -3.38
C GLY A 48 2.70 -14.24 -3.00
N GLN A 49 2.37 -14.31 -1.71
CA GLN A 49 1.01 -14.55 -1.23
C GLN A 49 0.11 -13.36 -1.54
N LEU A 50 -1.10 -13.64 -1.99
CA LEU A 50 -2.07 -12.62 -2.39
C LEU A 50 -2.90 -12.15 -1.18
N TYR A 51 -3.02 -10.83 -1.05
CA TYR A 51 -3.85 -10.17 -0.05
C TYR A 51 -4.82 -9.22 -0.71
N SER A 52 -5.97 -9.01 -0.05
CA SER A 52 -6.95 -8.00 -0.44
C SER A 52 -7.40 -7.20 0.77
N SER A 53 -7.55 -5.89 0.61
CA SER A 53 -7.99 -4.99 1.67
C SER A 53 -8.90 -3.89 1.11
N GLY A 54 -9.80 -3.38 1.94
CA GLY A 54 -10.69 -2.27 1.62
C GLY A 54 -10.43 -1.08 2.53
N MET A 55 -10.50 0.14 1.99
CA MET A 55 -10.33 1.36 2.74
C MET A 55 -11.32 2.44 2.30
N GLN A 56 -11.77 3.28 3.22
CA GLN A 56 -12.63 4.42 2.90
C GLN A 56 -11.81 5.56 2.28
N TYR A 57 -12.44 6.39 1.46
CA TYR A 57 -11.85 7.63 0.95
C TYR A 57 -11.45 8.57 2.10
N GLY A 58 -10.38 9.34 1.91
CA GLY A 58 -9.88 10.28 2.91
C GLY A 58 -9.21 9.63 4.12
N ARG A 59 -9.10 8.29 4.17
CA ARG A 59 -8.36 7.60 5.22
C ARG A 59 -6.88 7.54 4.88
N PRO A 60 -5.99 7.69 5.89
CA PRO A 60 -4.56 7.53 5.67
C PRO A 60 -4.22 6.05 5.45
N ALA A 61 -3.35 5.81 4.49
CA ALA A 61 -2.73 4.53 4.20
C ALA A 61 -1.21 4.65 4.30
N ARG A 62 -0.57 3.63 4.88
CA ARG A 62 0.88 3.62 5.12
C ARG A 62 1.63 3.15 3.89
N CYS A 63 2.12 4.09 3.08
CA CYS A 63 2.91 3.81 1.89
C CYS A 63 4.39 3.71 2.23
N VAL A 64 5.04 2.63 1.82
CA VAL A 64 6.49 2.43 1.95
C VAL A 64 7.17 2.98 0.72
N GLN A 65 7.92 4.07 0.86
CA GLN A 65 8.64 4.67 -0.25
C GLN A 65 10.01 4.00 -0.48
N PRO A 66 10.30 3.46 -1.68
CA PRO A 66 11.57 2.78 -1.96
C PRO A 66 12.77 3.72 -2.11
N TRP A 67 12.57 5.04 -2.23
CA TRP A 67 13.63 6.02 -2.53
C TRP A 67 14.30 6.65 -1.29
N ALA A 68 13.93 6.28 -0.07
CA ALA A 68 14.72 6.61 1.13
C ALA A 68 16.02 5.80 1.26
N LEU A 69 16.34 4.95 0.27
CA LEU A 69 17.61 4.21 0.12
C LEU A 69 18.44 4.67 -1.09
N ALA A 70 18.02 5.71 -1.81
CA ALA A 70 18.86 6.33 -2.84
C ALA A 70 19.61 7.52 -2.22
N PRO A 71 20.95 7.57 -2.20
CA PRO A 71 21.64 8.78 -1.80
C PRO A 71 21.22 9.90 -2.76
N ALA A 72 20.91 11.06 -2.19
CA ALA A 72 20.67 12.29 -2.93
C ALA A 72 21.76 12.42 -4.00
N ARG A 73 21.37 12.32 -5.28
CA ARG A 73 22.28 12.66 -6.37
C ARG A 73 22.53 14.16 -6.26
N ARG A 74 23.82 14.49 -6.14
CA ARG A 74 24.42 15.82 -6.03
C ARG A 74 23.84 16.83 -7.01
#